data_AF-A0A7K2D4V1-F1
#
_entry.id   AF-A0A7K2D4V1-F1
#
_cell.length_a   1.000
_cell.length_b   1.000
_cell.length_c   1.000
_cell.angle_alpha   90.00
_cell.angle_beta   90.00
_cell.angle_gamma   90.00
#
_symmetry.space_group_name_H-M   'P 1'
#
loop_
_entity.id
_entity.type
_entity.pdbx_description
1 polymer ?
#
loop_
_entity_poly.entity_id
_entity_poly.type
_entity_poly.pdbx_seq_one_letter_code
_entity_poly.pdbx_strand_id
1 'polypeptide(L)'
;MGGGPPERDQGRPFRRRAAGGHRPRRVRGGFRPVRWLLRRARRRGIGLWVVLVLAAATAAGCGLPTDETAQAIDPEELPESLRPGFTASTTTTVPAPLLTEPRSVYLLTNPQDIERTIVVEVERQVNRSATLEEVLATLFGEAASPEESDAGYFNTLELFEILSARVVDGVATVDIVHLSPEGEDQPPSADELEFAAAQLVFTVSATEGIDGVRILLDGQEVSVPTSDADAEPGSVLRTSAYEQFQPDFAPATTTTSPAEDENDDENEGESEDEEG
;
A
#
# COMPACT_ATOMS: atom_id res chain seq x y z
N MET A 1 -24.91 17.02 56.56
CA MET A 1 -24.39 18.34 56.98
C MET A 1 -23.09 18.10 57.73
N GLY A 2 -21.97 18.48 57.14
CA GLY A 2 -20.64 18.30 57.72
C GLY A 2 -19.62 18.91 56.77
N GLY A 3 -19.28 20.19 56.98
CA GLY A 3 -18.24 20.90 56.26
C GLY A 3 -16.91 20.83 57.00
N GLY A 4 -15.82 20.81 56.24
CA GLY A 4 -14.45 20.98 56.69
C GLY A 4 -13.49 21.04 55.49
N PRO A 5 -12.40 21.84 55.51
CA PRO A 5 -11.90 22.62 54.37
C PRO A 5 -10.61 22.05 53.74
N PRO A 6 -9.98 22.71 52.73
CA PRO A 6 -9.05 22.10 51.79
C PRO A 6 -7.59 22.18 52.25
N GLU A 7 -6.77 21.20 51.84
CA GLU A 7 -5.33 21.22 52.06
C GLU A 7 -4.56 21.34 50.74
N ARG A 8 -3.72 22.38 50.71
CA ARG A 8 -2.77 22.75 49.66
C ARG A 8 -1.49 21.94 49.85
N ASP A 9 -0.96 21.36 48.78
CA ASP A 9 0.44 20.89 48.72
C ASP A 9 1.06 21.41 47.41
N GLN A 10 1.67 22.60 47.44
CA GLN A 10 3.11 22.85 47.61
C GLN A 10 4.01 22.23 46.53
N GLY A 11 4.29 23.05 45.52
CA GLY A 11 5.66 23.44 45.16
C GLY A 11 6.63 22.33 44.76
N ARG A 12 6.83 22.15 43.45
CA ARG A 12 8.10 21.63 42.93
C ARG A 12 8.85 22.72 42.14
N PRO A 13 10.11 22.99 42.48
CA PRO A 13 10.82 24.18 42.02
C PRO A 13 11.46 24.03 40.64
N PHE A 14 11.39 25.14 39.91
CA PHE A 14 12.26 25.50 38.80
C PHE A 14 13.74 25.37 39.19
N ARG A 15 14.54 24.67 38.38
CA ARG A 15 15.99 24.87 38.32
C ARG A 15 16.38 25.50 36.98
N ARG A 16 16.53 26.83 37.02
CA ARG A 16 17.38 27.63 36.13
C ARG A 16 18.71 27.91 36.84
N ARG A 17 19.77 28.13 36.03
CA ARG A 17 21.15 28.62 36.31
C ARG A 17 22.23 27.54 36.23
N ALA A 18 23.42 27.82 35.67
CA ALA A 18 23.96 29.02 35.02
C ALA A 18 25.27 28.67 34.30
N ALA A 19 25.68 29.60 33.46
CA ALA A 19 26.94 29.71 32.76
C ALA A 19 28.20 29.74 33.65
N GLY A 20 29.34 29.45 33.01
CA GLY A 20 30.71 29.56 33.53
C GLY A 20 31.48 28.31 33.11
N GLY A 21 32.28 28.28 32.04
CA GLY A 21 33.30 29.23 31.66
C GLY A 21 34.59 28.86 32.37
N HIS A 22 35.46 28.04 31.75
CA HIS A 22 36.91 27.98 31.97
C HIS A 22 37.59 27.16 30.85
N ARG A 23 38.45 27.81 30.07
CA ARG A 23 39.57 27.19 29.33
C ARG A 23 40.70 26.96 30.34
N PRO A 24 41.55 25.91 30.24
CA PRO A 24 42.77 26.11 29.45
C PRO A 24 43.42 24.86 28.81
N ARG A 25 44.35 25.20 27.91
CA ARG A 25 45.63 24.55 27.57
C ARG A 25 45.67 23.24 26.77
N ARG A 26 46.27 23.42 25.60
CA ARG A 26 46.76 22.44 24.62
C ARG A 26 47.81 21.50 25.23
N VAL A 27 47.69 20.21 24.93
CA VAL A 27 48.84 19.32 24.69
C VAL A 27 48.62 18.60 23.36
N ARG A 28 49.74 18.40 22.68
CA ARG A 28 49.95 18.11 21.27
C ARG A 28 50.04 16.59 21.08
N GLY A 29 49.41 16.08 20.03
CA GLY A 29 49.49 14.68 19.59
C GLY A 29 48.09 14.17 19.28
N GLY A 30 47.67 13.88 18.07
CA GLY A 30 48.43 13.61 16.86
C GLY A 30 47.72 12.50 16.13
N PHE A 31 46.52 12.75 15.59
CA PHE A 31 45.91 11.88 14.59
C PHE A 31 45.14 12.77 13.60
N ARG A 32 45.64 12.81 12.37
CA ARG A 32 45.13 13.63 11.27
C ARG A 32 43.91 12.93 10.66
N PRO A 33 42.78 13.64 10.43
CA PRO A 33 41.66 13.12 9.66
C PRO A 33 42.00 13.24 8.16
N VAL A 34 42.11 12.09 7.48
CA VAL A 34 42.39 12.03 6.04
C VAL A 34 41.31 11.21 5.36
N ARG A 35 40.08 11.71 5.25
CA ARG A 35 39.05 11.15 4.35
C ARG A 35 38.06 12.20 3.84
N TRP A 36 38.55 13.25 3.17
CA TRP A 36 37.67 14.10 2.36
C TRP A 36 38.29 14.67 1.08
N LEU A 37 39.50 14.28 0.71
CA LEU A 37 40.10 14.70 -0.56
C LEU A 37 40.74 13.49 -1.21
N LEU A 38 39.97 12.78 -2.03
CA LEU A 38 40.43 11.91 -3.14
C LEU A 38 39.22 11.37 -3.92
N ARG A 39 38.38 12.26 -4.46
CA ARG A 39 37.41 11.94 -5.53
C ARG A 39 37.62 12.80 -6.78
N ARG A 40 38.88 13.13 -7.11
CA ARG A 40 39.18 13.86 -8.37
C ARG A 40 40.41 13.43 -9.16
N ALA A 41 41.07 12.32 -8.84
CA ALA A 41 42.22 11.86 -9.64
C ALA A 41 42.34 10.34 -9.68
N ARG A 42 41.45 9.68 -10.41
CA ARG A 42 41.67 8.27 -10.84
C ARG A 42 40.96 7.95 -12.16
N ARG A 43 40.90 8.92 -13.08
CA ARG A 43 40.37 8.75 -14.45
C ARG A 43 41.42 8.41 -15.51
N ARG A 44 42.54 7.75 -15.15
CA ARG A 44 43.59 7.36 -16.13
C ARG A 44 44.25 5.99 -15.88
N GLY A 45 43.63 5.08 -15.13
CA GLY A 45 44.25 3.77 -14.84
C GLY A 45 43.32 2.58 -14.75
N ILE A 46 42.01 2.75 -14.99
CA ILE A 46 41.02 1.66 -14.87
C ILE A 46 40.57 1.15 -16.25
N GLY A 47 40.75 1.94 -17.32
CA GLY A 47 40.35 1.56 -18.68
C GLY A 47 41.09 0.33 -19.22
N LEU A 48 42.31 0.05 -18.74
CA LEU A 48 43.12 -1.08 -19.23
C LEU A 48 42.76 -2.41 -18.54
N TRP A 49 42.22 -2.36 -17.32
CA TRP A 49 41.76 -3.56 -16.60
C TRP A 49 40.35 -3.99 -17.02
N VAL A 50 39.46 -3.04 -17.35
CA VAL A 50 38.12 -3.37 -17.85
C VAL A 50 38.18 -4.03 -19.23
N VAL A 51 39.06 -3.59 -20.12
CA VAL A 51 39.25 -4.25 -21.44
C VAL A 51 39.80 -5.67 -21.30
N LEU A 52 40.73 -5.91 -20.36
CA LEU A 52 41.31 -7.23 -20.17
C LEU A 52 40.33 -8.24 -19.54
N VAL A 53 39.47 -7.79 -18.63
CA VAL A 53 38.43 -8.64 -18.02
C VAL A 53 37.25 -8.87 -18.98
N LEU A 54 36.87 -7.86 -19.78
CA LEU A 54 35.83 -8.01 -20.81
C LEU A 54 36.30 -8.91 -21.96
N ALA A 55 37.60 -8.90 -22.30
CA ALA A 55 38.19 -9.81 -23.29
C ALA A 55 38.34 -11.25 -22.80
N ALA A 56 38.40 -11.48 -21.47
CA ALA A 56 38.47 -12.82 -20.91
C ALA A 56 37.09 -13.48 -20.75
N ALA A 57 36.02 -12.69 -20.58
CA ALA A 57 34.66 -13.20 -20.35
C ALA A 57 33.92 -13.65 -21.63
N THR A 58 34.37 -13.24 -22.82
CA THR A 58 33.77 -13.68 -24.10
C THR A 58 34.25 -15.05 -24.58
N ALA A 59 35.23 -15.66 -23.90
CA ALA A 59 35.74 -17.00 -24.25
C ALA A 59 35.02 -18.14 -23.50
N ALA A 60 34.15 -17.82 -22.52
CA ALA A 60 33.24 -18.78 -21.90
C ALA A 60 31.84 -18.65 -22.49
N GLY A 61 31.75 -18.49 -23.82
CA GLY A 61 30.52 -18.81 -24.53
C GLY A 61 30.32 -20.32 -24.43
N CYS A 62 29.14 -20.76 -24.00
CA CYS A 62 28.69 -22.13 -24.20
C CYS A 62 28.54 -22.36 -25.71
N GLY A 63 29.66 -22.61 -26.40
CA GLY A 63 29.66 -23.14 -27.75
C GLY A 63 29.13 -24.56 -27.68
N LEU A 64 27.85 -24.73 -27.99
CA LEU A 64 27.37 -26.04 -28.41
C LEU A 64 28.25 -26.48 -29.59
N PRO A 65 28.83 -27.68 -29.60
CA PRO A 65 29.47 -28.20 -30.79
C PRO A 65 28.43 -28.26 -31.90
N THR A 66 28.49 -27.30 -32.82
CA THR A 66 27.72 -27.35 -34.05
C THR A 66 28.38 -28.42 -34.90
N ASP A 67 27.88 -29.65 -34.80
CA ASP A 67 28.25 -30.71 -35.72
C ASP A 67 27.95 -30.21 -37.15
N GLU A 68 28.98 -30.09 -38.00
CA GLU A 68 28.87 -29.42 -39.30
C GLU A 68 27.97 -30.19 -40.28
N THR A 69 27.63 -31.44 -39.94
CA THR A 69 26.77 -32.31 -40.73
C THR A 69 25.84 -33.09 -39.81
N ALA A 70 24.53 -32.94 -40.01
CA ALA A 70 23.55 -33.80 -39.36
C ALA A 70 23.76 -35.26 -39.79
N GLN A 71 24.23 -36.11 -38.89
CA GLN A 71 24.30 -37.55 -39.12
C GLN A 71 22.93 -38.17 -38.88
N ALA A 72 22.41 -38.91 -39.87
CA ALA A 72 21.18 -39.66 -39.72
C ALA A 72 21.44 -40.85 -38.79
N ILE A 73 20.76 -40.88 -37.64
CA ILE A 73 20.73 -42.05 -36.76
C ILE A 73 19.89 -43.13 -37.44
N ASP A 74 20.39 -44.36 -37.47
CA ASP A 74 19.65 -45.48 -38.01
C ASP A 74 18.35 -45.68 -37.20
N PRO A 75 17.16 -45.70 -37.83
CA PRO A 75 15.89 -45.85 -37.12
C PRO A 75 15.79 -47.15 -36.29
N GLU A 76 16.65 -48.15 -36.53
CA GLU A 76 16.72 -49.36 -35.70
C GLU A 76 17.39 -49.12 -34.34
N GLU A 77 18.23 -48.09 -34.21
CA GLU A 77 18.89 -47.70 -32.94
C GLU A 77 18.01 -46.80 -32.06
N LEU A 78 16.93 -46.24 -32.63
CA LEU A 78 15.98 -45.44 -31.88
C LEU A 78 15.10 -46.33 -30.98
N PRO A 79 14.84 -45.92 -29.72
CA PRO A 79 13.81 -46.53 -28.89
C PRO A 79 12.49 -46.60 -29.65
N GLU A 80 11.70 -47.66 -29.44
CA GLU A 80 10.47 -47.91 -30.20
C GLU A 80 9.50 -46.71 -30.20
N SER A 81 9.49 -45.93 -29.11
CA SER A 81 8.69 -44.71 -28.96
C SER A 81 9.12 -43.52 -29.83
N LEU A 82 10.30 -43.57 -30.43
CA LEU A 82 10.89 -42.52 -31.28
C LEU A 82 11.07 -42.97 -32.74
N ARG A 83 10.64 -44.19 -33.08
CA ARG A 83 10.77 -44.73 -34.44
C ARG A 83 9.76 -44.08 -35.40
N PRO A 84 10.15 -43.82 -36.66
CA PRO A 84 9.22 -43.37 -37.69
C PRO A 84 8.07 -44.39 -37.87
N GLY A 85 6.84 -43.98 -37.59
CA GLY A 85 5.65 -44.85 -37.60
C GLY A 85 5.11 -45.23 -36.22
N PHE A 86 5.84 -44.94 -35.13
CA PHE A 86 5.27 -45.01 -33.79
C PHE A 86 4.22 -43.90 -33.63
N THR A 87 2.96 -44.31 -33.50
CA THR A 87 1.87 -43.37 -33.27
C THR A 87 1.58 -43.37 -31.78
N ALA A 88 2.19 -42.44 -31.04
CA ALA A 88 1.77 -42.18 -29.67
C ALA A 88 0.32 -41.69 -29.72
N SER A 89 -0.62 -42.48 -29.17
CA SER A 89 -2.00 -42.03 -29.00
C SER A 89 -2.02 -41.08 -27.81
N THR A 90 -1.71 -39.81 -28.05
CA THR A 90 -1.90 -38.76 -27.05
C THR A 90 -3.38 -38.45 -26.99
N THR A 91 -4.05 -38.86 -25.92
CA THR A 91 -5.39 -38.37 -25.64
C THR A 91 -5.24 -36.96 -25.08
N THR A 92 -5.39 -35.95 -25.94
CA THR A 92 -5.50 -34.57 -25.49
C THR A 92 -6.88 -34.40 -24.87
N THR A 93 -6.97 -34.51 -23.55
CA THR A 93 -8.16 -34.07 -22.83
C THR A 93 -8.20 -32.55 -22.92
N VAL A 94 -9.02 -32.03 -23.84
CA VAL A 94 -9.39 -30.61 -23.84
C VAL A 94 -10.11 -30.35 -22.51
N PRO A 95 -9.59 -29.47 -21.63
CA PRO A 95 -10.31 -29.12 -20.41
C PRO A 95 -11.69 -28.60 -20.82
N ALA A 96 -12.74 -29.06 -20.14
CA ALA A 96 -14.06 -28.47 -20.33
C ALA A 96 -13.95 -26.95 -20.14
N PRO A 97 -14.61 -26.13 -20.97
CA PRO A 97 -14.57 -24.68 -20.79
C PRO A 97 -15.07 -24.37 -19.37
N LEU A 98 -14.20 -23.75 -18.57
CA LEU A 98 -14.60 -23.21 -17.27
C LEU A 98 -15.66 -22.15 -17.57
N LEU A 99 -16.88 -22.38 -17.07
CA LEU A 99 -17.97 -21.43 -17.22
C LEU A 99 -17.67 -20.24 -16.31
N THR A 100 -17.22 -19.13 -16.88
CA THR A 100 -17.00 -17.88 -16.14
C THR A 100 -18.22 -16.96 -16.23
N GLU A 101 -18.27 -16.00 -15.32
CA GLU A 101 -19.27 -14.93 -15.29
C GLU A 101 -18.58 -13.63 -14.80
N PRO A 102 -18.95 -12.45 -15.34
CA PRO A 102 -18.45 -11.19 -14.82
C PRO A 102 -18.95 -10.96 -13.39
N ARG A 103 -18.06 -10.49 -12.52
CA ARG A 103 -18.38 -9.99 -11.18
C ARG A 103 -17.75 -8.62 -10.97
N SER A 104 -18.50 -7.76 -10.31
CA SER A 104 -18.05 -6.44 -9.91
C SER A 104 -17.02 -6.56 -8.78
N VAL A 105 -15.85 -5.98 -8.99
CA VAL A 105 -14.86 -5.70 -7.96
C VAL A 105 -14.55 -4.21 -7.98
N TYR A 106 -14.06 -3.68 -6.86
CA TYR A 106 -13.70 -2.27 -6.78
C TYR A 106 -12.19 -2.13 -6.67
N LEU A 107 -11.64 -1.20 -7.43
CA LEU A 107 -10.24 -0.76 -7.37
C LEU A 107 -10.21 0.69 -6.91
N LEU A 108 -9.03 1.21 -6.59
CA LEU A 108 -8.85 2.60 -6.17
C LEU A 108 -8.23 3.43 -7.30
N THR A 109 -8.59 4.70 -7.40
CA THR A 109 -7.80 5.68 -8.16
C THR A 109 -6.51 6.01 -7.41
N ASN A 110 -5.57 6.69 -8.08
CA ASN A 110 -4.26 7.08 -7.56
C ASN A 110 -4.15 7.22 -6.02
N PRO A 111 -3.54 6.23 -5.31
CA PRO A 111 -3.49 6.21 -3.85
C PRO A 111 -2.51 7.25 -3.27
N GLN A 112 -1.71 7.94 -4.10
CA GLN A 112 -0.82 9.01 -3.63
C GLN A 112 -1.54 10.33 -3.36
N ASP A 113 -2.77 10.47 -3.85
CA ASP A 113 -3.64 11.62 -3.57
C ASP A 113 -4.82 11.13 -2.72
N ILE A 114 -4.57 10.96 -1.42
CA ILE A 114 -5.54 10.43 -0.44
C ILE A 114 -6.84 11.26 -0.48
N GLU A 115 -6.74 12.58 -0.65
CA GLU A 115 -7.89 13.50 -0.71
C GLU A 115 -8.77 13.31 -1.95
N ARG A 116 -8.28 12.59 -2.97
CA ARG A 116 -8.99 12.33 -4.23
C ARG A 116 -9.07 10.86 -4.60
N THR A 117 -8.63 9.99 -3.71
CA THR A 117 -8.70 8.54 -3.92
C THR A 117 -10.17 8.13 -3.83
N ILE A 118 -10.69 7.55 -4.91
CA ILE A 118 -12.07 7.05 -4.99
C ILE A 118 -12.05 5.59 -5.44
N VAL A 119 -13.11 4.86 -5.13
CA VAL A 119 -13.33 3.52 -5.67
C VAL A 119 -13.91 3.57 -7.07
N VAL A 120 -13.49 2.63 -7.91
CA VAL A 120 -13.97 2.44 -9.28
C VAL A 120 -14.36 0.98 -9.47
N GLU A 121 -15.57 0.76 -9.96
CA GLU A 121 -16.06 -0.57 -10.28
C GLU A 121 -15.40 -1.10 -11.56
N VAL A 122 -14.92 -2.34 -11.51
CA VAL A 122 -14.34 -3.08 -12.63
C VAL A 122 -14.95 -4.48 -12.67
N GLU A 123 -15.17 -5.02 -13.87
CA GLU A 123 -15.66 -6.38 -14.04
C GLU A 123 -14.49 -7.38 -14.15
N ARG A 124 -14.45 -8.37 -13.25
CA ARG A 124 -13.52 -9.51 -13.32
C ARG A 124 -14.26 -10.78 -13.71
N GLN A 125 -13.67 -11.58 -14.59
CA GLN A 125 -14.21 -12.89 -14.95
C GLN A 125 -13.82 -13.92 -13.88
N VAL A 126 -14.80 -14.48 -13.20
CA VAL A 126 -14.59 -15.53 -12.20
C VAL A 126 -15.40 -16.77 -12.56
N ASN A 127 -15.11 -17.91 -11.93
CA ASN A 127 -15.94 -19.10 -12.10
C ASN A 127 -17.40 -18.79 -11.72
N ARG A 128 -18.37 -19.28 -12.50
CA ARG A 128 -19.80 -19.06 -12.23
C ARG A 128 -20.22 -19.56 -10.83
N SER A 129 -19.57 -20.62 -10.36
CA SER A 129 -19.79 -21.19 -9.03
C SER A 129 -18.83 -20.66 -7.96
N ALA A 130 -18.11 -19.56 -8.23
CA ALA A 130 -17.17 -18.97 -7.28
C ALA A 130 -17.91 -18.50 -6.03
N THR A 131 -17.36 -18.85 -4.88
CA THR A 131 -17.71 -18.33 -3.56
C THR A 131 -17.19 -16.89 -3.39
N LEU A 132 -17.69 -16.18 -2.38
CA LEU A 132 -17.17 -14.84 -2.06
C LEU A 132 -15.65 -14.84 -1.85
N GLU A 133 -15.13 -15.84 -1.13
CA GLU A 133 -13.70 -15.99 -0.89
C GLU A 133 -12.91 -16.13 -2.19
N GLU A 134 -13.39 -16.95 -3.14
CA GLU A 134 -12.74 -17.10 -4.44
C GLU A 134 -12.79 -15.83 -5.29
N VAL A 135 -13.88 -15.04 -5.19
CA VAL A 135 -13.96 -13.72 -5.85
C VAL A 135 -12.95 -12.76 -5.22
N LEU A 136 -12.95 -12.65 -3.89
CA LEU A 136 -12.06 -11.77 -3.15
C LEU A 136 -10.59 -12.15 -3.38
N ALA A 137 -10.26 -13.44 -3.41
CA ALA A 137 -8.90 -13.93 -3.64
C ALA A 137 -8.29 -13.41 -4.95
N THR A 138 -9.10 -13.06 -5.96
CA THR A 138 -8.60 -12.43 -7.20
C THR A 138 -8.03 -11.03 -7.03
N LEU A 139 -8.22 -10.41 -5.86
CA LEU A 139 -7.70 -9.10 -5.50
C LEU A 139 -6.46 -9.19 -4.61
N PHE A 140 -6.13 -10.35 -4.03
CA PHE A 140 -5.03 -10.46 -3.07
C PHE A 140 -3.74 -10.92 -3.76
N GLY A 141 -2.61 -10.32 -3.37
CA GLY A 141 -1.28 -10.69 -3.89
C GLY A 141 -1.04 -10.41 -5.38
N GLU A 142 -2.01 -9.82 -6.09
CA GLU A 142 -1.91 -9.46 -7.50
C GLU A 142 -2.05 -7.95 -7.69
N ALA A 143 -1.16 -7.35 -8.50
CA ALA A 143 -1.33 -5.97 -8.94
C ALA A 143 -2.55 -5.81 -9.84
N ALA A 144 -3.01 -4.57 -10.02
CA ALA A 144 -3.98 -4.25 -11.06
C ALA A 144 -3.47 -4.70 -12.45
N SER A 145 -4.38 -5.07 -13.35
CA SER A 145 -4.03 -5.48 -14.70
C SER A 145 -3.30 -4.34 -15.44
N PRO A 146 -2.54 -4.63 -16.50
CA PRO A 146 -1.89 -3.57 -17.29
C PRO A 146 -2.89 -2.52 -17.79
N GLU A 147 -4.07 -2.94 -18.25
CA GLU A 147 -5.13 -2.06 -18.72
C GLU A 147 -5.72 -1.20 -17.60
N GLU A 148 -5.93 -1.78 -16.41
CA GLU A 148 -6.41 -1.07 -15.22
C GLU A 148 -5.36 -0.06 -14.73
N SER A 149 -4.09 -0.45 -14.72
CA SER A 149 -2.96 0.41 -14.33
C SER A 149 -2.77 1.57 -15.31
N ASP A 150 -2.90 1.32 -16.61
CA ASP A 150 -2.87 2.36 -17.66
C ASP A 150 -4.06 3.33 -17.53
N ALA A 151 -5.19 2.88 -16.98
CA ALA A 151 -6.33 3.72 -16.63
C ALA A 151 -6.14 4.48 -15.28
N GLY A 152 -5.04 4.24 -14.57
CA GLY A 152 -4.73 4.89 -13.29
C GLY A 152 -5.42 4.25 -12.09
N TYR A 153 -5.82 2.98 -12.19
CA TYR A 153 -6.39 2.20 -11.11
C TYR A 153 -5.32 1.37 -10.38
N PHE A 154 -5.53 1.19 -9.10
CA PHE A 154 -4.61 0.53 -8.19
C PHE A 154 -5.35 -0.48 -7.31
N ASN A 155 -4.66 -1.57 -7.01
CA ASN A 155 -5.15 -2.60 -6.12
C ASN A 155 -4.33 -2.58 -4.83
N THR A 156 -4.89 -2.06 -3.72
CA THR A 156 -4.17 -2.04 -2.44
C THR A 156 -4.07 -3.44 -1.82
N LEU A 157 -5.01 -4.32 -2.17
CA LEU A 157 -5.02 -5.70 -1.66
C LEU A 157 -3.85 -6.56 -2.19
N GLU A 158 -3.05 -6.04 -3.14
CA GLU A 158 -1.78 -6.66 -3.54
C GLU A 158 -0.78 -6.77 -2.37
N LEU A 159 -0.90 -5.89 -1.38
CA LEU A 159 -0.08 -5.87 -0.16
C LEU A 159 -0.62 -6.81 0.93
N PHE A 160 -1.65 -7.60 0.63
CA PHE A 160 -2.29 -8.48 1.59
C PHE A 160 -2.48 -9.88 0.99
N GLU A 161 -2.69 -10.85 1.88
CA GLU A 161 -3.19 -12.18 1.55
C GLU A 161 -4.48 -12.42 2.34
N ILE A 162 -5.43 -13.15 1.73
CA ILE A 162 -6.67 -13.57 2.38
C ILE A 162 -6.46 -14.91 3.08
N LEU A 163 -6.78 -14.96 4.38
CA LEU A 163 -6.74 -16.18 5.18
C LEU A 163 -8.08 -16.90 5.19
N SER A 164 -9.19 -16.14 5.22
CA SER A 164 -10.54 -16.69 5.08
C SER A 164 -11.57 -15.61 4.76
N ALA A 165 -12.68 -15.99 4.13
CA ALA A 165 -13.90 -15.16 4.07
C ALA A 165 -15.16 -16.00 4.30
N ARG A 166 -16.00 -15.58 5.25
CA ARG A 166 -17.23 -16.28 5.61
C ARG A 166 -18.39 -15.31 5.77
N VAL A 167 -19.58 -15.70 5.35
CA VAL A 167 -20.79 -14.88 5.49
C VAL A 167 -21.72 -15.50 6.52
N VAL A 168 -22.13 -14.71 7.51
CA VAL A 168 -23.11 -15.08 8.54
C VAL A 168 -24.10 -13.94 8.70
N ASP A 169 -25.40 -14.23 8.56
CA ASP A 169 -26.49 -13.26 8.74
C ASP A 169 -26.30 -11.95 7.95
N GLY A 170 -25.82 -12.05 6.71
CA GLY A 170 -25.58 -10.89 5.83
C GLY A 170 -24.33 -10.08 6.15
N VAL A 171 -23.46 -10.56 7.04
CA VAL A 171 -22.17 -9.94 7.36
C VAL A 171 -21.04 -10.86 6.95
N ALA A 172 -20.15 -10.37 6.08
CA ALA A 172 -18.92 -11.06 5.76
C ALA A 172 -17.87 -10.82 6.86
N THR A 173 -17.25 -11.87 7.38
CA THR A 173 -16.01 -11.77 8.15
C THR A 173 -14.87 -12.15 7.22
N VAL A 174 -13.94 -11.23 7.00
CA VAL A 174 -12.77 -11.42 6.13
C VAL A 174 -11.52 -11.32 7.01
N ASP A 175 -10.72 -12.37 7.00
CA ASP A 175 -9.44 -12.44 7.70
C ASP A 175 -8.31 -12.27 6.69
N ILE A 176 -7.45 -11.29 6.91
CA ILE A 176 -6.36 -10.92 6.01
C ILE A 176 -5.04 -10.88 6.78
N VAL A 177 -3.94 -11.03 6.06
CA VAL A 177 -2.58 -10.81 6.58
C VAL A 177 -1.85 -9.84 5.67
N HIS A 178 -1.04 -8.96 6.26
CA HIS A 178 -0.25 -7.99 5.52
C HIS A 178 1.05 -8.62 5.03
N LEU A 179 1.32 -8.48 3.73
CA LEU A 179 2.53 -8.95 3.07
C LEU A 179 3.58 -7.84 3.11
N SER A 180 4.45 -7.87 4.13
CA SER A 180 5.57 -6.93 4.17
C SER A 180 6.60 -7.28 3.09
N PRO A 181 6.93 -6.34 2.17
CA PRO A 181 7.94 -6.58 1.14
C PRO A 181 9.35 -6.79 1.72
N GLU A 182 9.58 -6.37 2.96
CA GLU A 182 10.87 -6.49 3.66
C GLU A 182 10.98 -7.80 4.49
N GLY A 183 9.93 -8.62 4.51
CA GLY A 183 9.95 -9.96 5.15
C GLY A 183 9.90 -9.94 6.69
N GLU A 184 9.59 -8.79 7.29
CA GLU A 184 9.33 -8.63 8.72
C GLU A 184 7.81 -8.57 8.95
N ASP A 185 7.30 -9.09 10.08
CA ASP A 185 5.88 -9.02 10.49
C ASP A 185 5.50 -7.56 10.86
N GLN A 186 5.61 -6.67 9.89
CA GLN A 186 5.31 -5.25 10.01
C GLN A 186 3.80 -5.07 9.81
N PRO A 187 3.09 -4.46 10.77
CA PRO A 187 1.69 -4.12 10.56
C PRO A 187 1.56 -3.11 9.41
N PRO A 188 0.44 -3.13 8.68
CA PRO A 188 0.17 -2.12 7.66
C PRO A 188 0.12 -0.73 8.30
N SER A 189 0.48 0.29 7.53
CA SER A 189 0.18 1.68 7.89
C SER A 189 -1.33 1.92 7.96
N ALA A 190 -1.73 3.02 8.61
CA ALA A 190 -3.14 3.40 8.69
C ALA A 190 -3.75 3.58 7.29
N ASP A 191 -3.05 4.29 6.40
CA ASP A 191 -3.50 4.55 5.03
C ASP A 191 -3.63 3.25 4.21
N GLU A 192 -2.66 2.34 4.30
CA GLU A 192 -2.72 1.02 3.62
C GLU A 192 -3.93 0.20 4.10
N LEU A 193 -4.18 0.18 5.42
CA LEU A 193 -5.33 -0.52 5.99
C LEU A 193 -6.66 0.16 5.61
N GLU A 194 -6.70 1.49 5.59
CA GLU A 194 -7.89 2.25 5.19
C GLU A 194 -8.28 1.96 3.74
N PHE A 195 -7.31 2.01 2.83
CA PHE A 195 -7.51 1.73 1.41
C PHE A 195 -7.90 0.27 1.17
N ALA A 196 -7.23 -0.68 1.82
CA ALA A 196 -7.61 -2.08 1.77
C ALA A 196 -9.04 -2.31 2.27
N ALA A 197 -9.40 -1.69 3.39
CA ALA A 197 -10.73 -1.82 3.98
C ALA A 197 -11.81 -1.19 3.09
N ALA A 198 -11.58 -0.01 2.53
CA ALA A 198 -12.49 0.62 1.57
C ALA A 198 -12.71 -0.31 0.38
N GLN A 199 -11.62 -0.77 -0.26
CA GLN A 199 -11.69 -1.65 -1.42
C GLN A 199 -12.46 -2.95 -1.14
N LEU A 200 -12.22 -3.57 0.03
CA LEU A 200 -12.95 -4.76 0.48
C LEU A 200 -14.42 -4.49 0.73
N VAL A 201 -14.75 -3.42 1.45
CA VAL A 201 -16.14 -3.11 1.81
C VAL A 201 -16.97 -2.85 0.56
N PHE A 202 -16.48 -2.08 -0.40
CA PHE A 202 -17.20 -1.86 -1.65
C PHE A 202 -17.35 -3.14 -2.48
N THR A 203 -16.29 -3.95 -2.59
CA THR A 203 -16.35 -5.23 -3.33
C THR A 203 -17.32 -6.22 -2.70
N VAL A 204 -17.27 -6.39 -1.38
CA VAL A 204 -18.15 -7.32 -0.66
C VAL A 204 -19.61 -6.85 -0.71
N SER A 205 -19.87 -5.55 -0.53
CA SER A 205 -21.22 -4.99 -0.59
C SER A 205 -21.85 -5.03 -1.98
N ALA A 206 -21.06 -5.23 -3.04
CA ALA A 206 -21.59 -5.50 -4.37
C ALA A 206 -22.15 -6.92 -4.54
N THR A 207 -21.89 -7.81 -3.57
CA THR A 207 -22.44 -9.16 -3.56
C THR A 207 -23.83 -9.15 -2.92
N GLU A 208 -24.82 -9.69 -3.64
CA GLU A 208 -26.21 -9.75 -3.18
C GLU A 208 -26.34 -10.47 -1.82
N GLY A 209 -27.06 -9.85 -0.89
CA GLY A 209 -27.32 -10.41 0.44
C GLY A 209 -26.22 -10.16 1.48
N ILE A 210 -25.23 -9.31 1.18
CA ILE A 210 -24.20 -8.89 2.13
C ILE A 210 -24.27 -7.38 2.38
N ASP A 211 -24.57 -7.01 3.63
CA ASP A 211 -24.82 -5.63 4.06
C ASP A 211 -23.69 -5.04 4.91
N GLY A 212 -22.61 -5.79 5.12
CA GLY A 212 -21.46 -5.30 5.87
C GLY A 212 -20.31 -6.30 5.99
N VAL A 213 -19.17 -5.78 6.45
CA VAL A 213 -17.91 -6.51 6.54
C VAL A 213 -17.31 -6.34 7.93
N ARG A 214 -16.81 -7.41 8.53
CA ARG A 214 -15.89 -7.38 9.66
C ARG A 214 -14.52 -7.81 9.15
N ILE A 215 -13.50 -7.01 9.46
CA ILE A 215 -12.13 -7.28 9.05
C ILE A 215 -11.35 -7.79 10.26
N LEU A 216 -10.65 -8.91 10.06
CA LEU A 216 -9.65 -9.43 10.98
C LEU A 216 -8.28 -9.29 10.33
N LEU A 217 -7.27 -8.97 11.14
CA LEU A 217 -5.88 -8.96 10.71
C LEU A 217 -5.14 -10.05 11.51
N ASP A 218 -4.64 -11.07 10.81
CA ASP A 218 -4.01 -12.25 11.41
C ASP A 218 -4.89 -12.89 12.52
N GLY A 219 -6.17 -13.06 12.20
CA GLY A 219 -7.19 -13.60 13.11
C GLY A 219 -7.59 -12.69 14.28
N GLN A 220 -7.07 -11.46 14.37
CA GLN A 220 -7.40 -10.51 15.43
C GLN A 220 -8.39 -9.44 14.95
N GLU A 221 -9.33 -9.08 15.82
CA GLU A 221 -10.16 -7.89 15.62
C GLU A 221 -9.28 -6.64 15.78
N VAL A 222 -9.23 -5.79 14.75
CA VAL A 222 -8.41 -4.58 14.74
C VAL A 222 -9.26 -3.33 14.59
N SER A 223 -8.74 -2.21 15.08
CA SER A 223 -9.30 -0.89 14.77
C SER A 223 -9.02 -0.59 13.30
N VAL A 224 -10.05 -0.20 12.56
CA VAL A 224 -9.94 0.05 11.11
C VAL A 224 -10.20 1.54 10.85
N PRO A 225 -9.30 2.27 10.17
CA PRO A 225 -9.55 3.66 9.81
C PRO A 225 -10.78 3.79 8.90
N THR A 226 -11.54 4.87 9.11
CA THR A 226 -12.74 5.22 8.33
C THR A 226 -12.79 6.72 8.10
N SER A 227 -13.80 7.19 7.36
CA SER A 227 -13.92 8.59 6.95
C SER A 227 -14.06 9.58 8.11
N ASP A 228 -14.67 9.14 9.22
CA ASP A 228 -14.91 9.99 10.39
C ASP A 228 -13.83 9.78 11.47
N ALA A 229 -13.69 8.54 11.91
CA ALA A 229 -12.78 8.09 12.96
C ALA A 229 -12.53 6.59 12.84
N ASP A 230 -11.47 6.10 13.49
CA ASP A 230 -11.20 4.67 13.52
C ASP A 230 -12.39 3.90 14.12
N ALA A 231 -12.87 2.89 13.39
CA ALA A 231 -13.89 1.98 13.86
C ALA A 231 -13.32 1.09 14.97
N GLU A 232 -14.10 0.84 16.02
CA GLU A 232 -13.69 -0.04 17.12
C GLU A 232 -13.42 -1.47 16.62
N PRO A 233 -12.49 -2.22 17.24
CA PRO A 233 -12.23 -3.61 16.92
C PRO A 233 -13.50 -4.45 16.80
N GLY A 234 -13.59 -5.18 15.69
CA GLY A 234 -14.71 -6.07 15.41
C GLY A 234 -15.97 -5.36 14.88
N SER A 235 -15.98 -4.03 14.71
CA SER A 235 -17.13 -3.30 14.15
C SER A 235 -17.54 -3.83 12.76
N VAL A 236 -18.84 -3.75 12.46
CA VAL A 236 -19.35 -4.02 11.11
C VAL A 236 -19.20 -2.76 10.28
N LEU A 237 -18.34 -2.83 9.27
CA LEU A 237 -18.07 -1.79 8.31
C LEU A 237 -19.07 -1.87 7.15
N ARG A 238 -19.44 -0.70 6.63
CA ARG A 238 -20.34 -0.52 5.49
C ARG A 238 -19.77 0.53 4.56
N THR A 239 -20.24 0.60 3.32
CA THR A 239 -19.81 1.62 2.35
C THR A 239 -20.00 3.06 2.86
N SER A 240 -20.94 3.29 3.77
CA SER A 240 -21.13 4.60 4.43
C SER A 240 -19.97 5.00 5.34
N ALA A 241 -19.20 4.06 5.88
CA ALA A 241 -17.99 4.39 6.66
C ALA A 241 -16.85 4.90 5.76
N TYR A 242 -16.95 4.66 4.45
CA TYR A 242 -15.97 5.02 3.42
C TYR A 242 -16.57 5.99 2.40
N GLU A 243 -17.45 6.88 2.84
CA GLU A 243 -18.17 7.81 1.96
C GLU A 243 -17.22 8.70 1.15
N GLN A 244 -16.08 9.07 1.73
CA GLN A 244 -15.04 9.87 1.04
C GLN A 244 -14.44 9.20 -0.20
N PHE A 245 -14.51 7.87 -0.28
CA PHE A 245 -14.05 7.12 -1.44
C PHE A 245 -15.11 7.00 -2.54
N GLN A 246 -16.33 7.50 -2.32
CA GLN A 246 -17.35 7.47 -3.36
C GLN A 246 -17.05 8.51 -4.46
N PRO A 247 -17.31 8.19 -5.75
CA PRO A 247 -17.06 9.12 -6.86
C PRO A 247 -17.78 10.48 -6.71
N ASP A 248 -18.95 10.47 -6.08
CA ASP A 248 -19.82 11.64 -5.92
C ASP A 248 -19.60 12.39 -4.59
N PHE A 249 -18.57 12.03 -3.82
CA PHE A 249 -18.31 12.67 -2.55
C PHE A 249 -17.97 14.15 -2.73
N ALA A 250 -18.79 15.01 -2.12
CA ALA A 250 -18.50 16.43 -1.98
C ALA A 250 -18.15 16.69 -0.50
N PRO A 251 -16.91 17.09 -0.17
CA PRO A 251 -16.58 17.40 1.21
C PRO A 251 -17.52 18.51 1.67
N ALA A 252 -18.14 18.34 2.84
CA ALA A 252 -19.02 19.34 3.41
C ALA A 252 -18.26 20.68 3.43
N THR A 253 -18.72 21.65 2.64
CA THR A 253 -18.18 22.99 2.70
C THR A 253 -18.48 23.50 4.09
N THR A 254 -17.44 23.55 4.94
CA THR A 254 -17.53 24.20 6.23
C THR A 254 -17.78 25.67 5.93
N THR A 255 -19.06 26.05 5.88
CA THR A 255 -19.50 27.43 5.93
C THR A 255 -19.10 27.93 7.30
N THR A 256 -17.84 28.35 7.41
CA THR A 256 -17.44 29.34 8.41
C THR A 256 -18.26 30.56 8.04
N SER A 257 -19.42 30.69 8.69
CA SER A 257 -20.16 31.92 8.71
C SER A 257 -19.18 33.00 9.16
N PRO A 258 -18.92 34.05 8.37
CA PRO A 258 -18.14 35.17 8.84
C PRO A 258 -18.85 35.69 10.09
N ALA A 259 -18.16 35.68 11.22
CA ALA A 259 -18.59 36.45 12.38
C ALA A 259 -18.74 37.90 11.88
N GLU A 260 -19.97 38.40 11.92
CA GLU A 260 -20.27 39.81 11.70
C GLU A 260 -19.47 40.59 12.75
N ASP A 261 -18.39 41.22 12.29
CA ASP A 261 -17.62 42.20 13.04
C ASP A 261 -18.48 43.48 13.08
N GLU A 262 -19.37 43.53 14.07
CA GLU A 262 -20.21 44.68 14.41
C GLU A 262 -19.29 45.80 14.94
N ASN A 263 -18.61 46.48 14.01
CA ASN A 263 -17.97 47.77 14.28
C ASN A 263 -19.05 48.85 14.24
N ASP A 264 -19.72 49.05 15.38
CA ASP A 264 -20.43 50.28 15.72
C ASP A 264 -19.40 51.40 15.96
N ASP A 265 -19.04 52.14 14.91
CA ASP A 265 -18.40 53.45 15.03
C ASP A 265 -19.50 54.52 15.21
N GLU A 266 -19.86 54.78 16.47
CA GLU A 266 -20.60 55.96 16.89
C GLU A 266 -19.74 57.22 16.64
N ASN A 267 -19.91 57.84 15.47
CA ASN A 267 -19.37 59.18 15.21
C ASN A 267 -20.31 60.23 15.84
N GLU A 268 -20.12 60.48 17.14
CA GLU A 268 -20.66 61.65 17.82
C GLU A 268 -20.03 62.93 17.24
N GLY A 269 -20.89 63.80 16.72
CA GLY A 269 -20.49 65.14 16.33
C GLY A 269 -20.23 66.00 17.56
N GLU A 270 -19.08 66.65 17.61
CA GLU A 270 -18.87 67.80 18.47
C GLU A 270 -18.33 68.97 17.64
N SER A 271 -19.23 69.92 17.42
CA SER A 271 -19.00 71.23 16.83
C SER A 271 -18.19 72.08 17.79
N GLU A 272 -16.98 72.45 17.40
CA GLU A 272 -16.19 73.49 18.04
C GLU A 272 -16.72 74.87 17.60
N ASP A 273 -17.47 75.51 18.50
CA ASP A 273 -17.75 76.94 18.45
C ASP A 273 -16.89 77.67 19.51
N GLU A 274 -16.16 78.68 19.01
CA GLU A 274 -16.01 80.03 19.57
C GLU A 274 -14.89 80.38 20.60
N GLU A 275 -13.96 81.18 20.05
CA GLU A 275 -13.28 82.40 20.56
C GLU A 275 -12.41 82.43 21.83
N GLY A 276 -11.23 83.06 21.64
CA GLY A 276 -10.31 83.60 22.65
C GLY A 276 -9.06 84.18 22.03
#